data_AF-A0A2V6ZPA0-F1
#
_entry.id   AF-A0A2V6ZPA0-F1
#
_cell.length_a   1.000
_cell.length_b   1.000
_cell.length_c   1.000
_cell.angle_alpha   90.00
_cell.angle_beta   90.00
_cell.angle_gamma   90.00
#
_symmetry.space_group_name_H-M   'P 1'
#
loop_
_entity.id
_entity.type
_entity.pdbx_description
1 polymer ?
#
loop_
_entity_poly.entity_id
_entity_poly.type
_entity_poly.pdbx_seq_one_letter_code
_entity_poly.pdbx_strand_id
1 'polypeptide(L)'
;MLNWLKSIFSAPKPLGPPKTIRLFHTSDATLSKDSITVAQDRWVVDAKEDQTIRLFEIQNPDAEQCLVTYRATMKTEGLAGRAFLEMWCRLPGHGEFFSKGLNQAVTGTTDWGSYEIPFHLKKGQRPDLIKLNLVIEGRGKVSMKDVQLLKTPLGS
;
A
#
# COMPACT_ATOMS: atom_id res chain seq x y z
N MET A 1 19.54 18.41 35.16
CA MET A 1 20.22 18.61 33.87
C MET A 1 19.60 17.69 32.83
N LEU A 2 19.26 18.25 31.67
CA LEU A 2 18.79 17.59 30.43
C LEU A 2 17.42 16.86 30.46
N ASN A 3 16.34 17.63 30.24
CA ASN A 3 15.04 17.09 29.78
C ASN A 3 14.61 17.66 28.41
N TRP A 4 15.56 18.18 27.62
CA TRP A 4 15.27 18.99 26.41
C TRP A 4 15.22 18.18 25.09
N LEU A 5 15.45 16.87 25.08
CA LEU A 5 15.61 16.10 23.83
C LEU A 5 14.42 15.23 23.38
N LYS A 6 13.32 15.16 24.13
CA LYS A 6 12.19 14.27 23.79
C LYS A 6 11.06 14.90 22.98
N SER A 7 11.10 16.22 22.73
CA SER A 7 9.96 16.96 22.16
C SER A 7 10.03 17.26 20.66
N ILE A 8 11.07 16.82 19.93
CA ILE A 8 11.27 17.20 18.52
C ILE A 8 10.87 16.08 17.54
N PHE A 9 10.54 14.86 18.02
CA PHE A 9 10.30 13.69 17.16
C PHE A 9 8.98 12.97 17.41
N SER A 10 7.94 13.68 17.84
CA SER A 10 6.60 13.08 17.93
C SER A 10 5.99 13.04 16.53
N ALA A 11 5.70 11.84 16.02
CA ALA A 11 4.89 11.70 14.80
C ALA A 11 3.56 12.46 14.98
N PRO A 12 3.03 13.15 13.95
CA PRO A 12 1.79 13.91 14.09
C PRO A 12 0.66 13.05 14.64
N LYS A 13 -0.10 13.60 15.60
CA LYS A 13 -1.16 12.87 16.28
C LYS A 13 -2.37 12.69 15.35
N PRO A 14 -2.93 11.46 15.21
CA PRO A 14 -4.22 11.27 14.54
C PRO A 14 -5.33 12.10 15.18
N LEU A 15 -6.14 12.78 14.36
CA LEU A 15 -7.29 13.58 14.81
C LEU A 15 -8.60 12.79 14.85
N GLY A 16 -8.59 11.55 14.37
CA GLY A 16 -9.77 10.69 14.32
C GLY A 16 -9.45 9.32 13.74
N PRO A 17 -10.47 8.45 13.59
CA PRO A 17 -10.28 7.15 12.97
C PRO A 17 -9.93 7.28 11.48
N PRO A 18 -9.28 6.26 10.88
CA PRO A 18 -9.08 6.19 9.44
C PRO A 18 -10.42 6.25 8.69
N LYS A 19 -10.44 6.97 7.56
CA LYS A 19 -11.56 7.04 6.62
C LYS A 19 -11.17 6.36 5.32
N THR A 20 -12.06 5.56 4.74
CA THR A 20 -11.82 4.92 3.45
C THR A 20 -11.83 5.94 2.32
N ILE A 21 -10.73 6.01 1.55
CA ILE A 21 -10.70 6.69 0.24
C ILE A 21 -11.34 5.77 -0.80
N ARG A 22 -10.90 4.50 -0.85
CA ARG A 22 -11.47 3.48 -1.76
C ARG A 22 -11.30 2.08 -1.20
N LEU A 23 -12.36 1.29 -1.32
CA LEU A 23 -12.35 -0.17 -1.20
C LEU A 23 -12.39 -0.74 -2.62
N PHE A 24 -11.53 -1.71 -2.90
CA PHE A 24 -11.48 -2.38 -4.21
C PHE A 24 -12.12 -3.76 -4.13
N HIS A 25 -12.87 -4.11 -5.16
CA HIS A 25 -13.52 -5.39 -5.34
C HIS A 25 -12.90 -6.13 -6.52
N THR A 26 -12.97 -7.45 -6.57
CA THR A 26 -12.43 -8.25 -7.68
C THR A 26 -13.08 -7.96 -9.04
N SER A 27 -14.24 -7.29 -9.05
CA SER A 27 -14.87 -6.74 -10.25
C SER A 27 -14.20 -5.45 -10.76
N ASP A 28 -13.40 -4.76 -9.95
CA ASP A 28 -12.59 -3.62 -10.40
C ASP A 28 -11.47 -4.12 -11.33
N ALA A 29 -11.34 -3.49 -12.49
CA ALA A 29 -10.28 -3.82 -13.44
C ALA A 29 -8.90 -3.46 -12.85
N THR A 30 -8.01 -4.45 -12.79
CA THR A 30 -6.59 -4.23 -12.49
C THR A 30 -5.82 -3.78 -13.72
N LEU A 31 -4.65 -3.16 -13.52
CA LEU A 31 -3.81 -2.68 -14.62
C LEU A 31 -2.97 -3.81 -15.24
N SER A 32 -2.40 -4.72 -14.44
CA SER A 32 -1.61 -5.87 -14.92
C SER A 32 -2.47 -7.11 -15.23
N LYS A 33 -3.40 -6.99 -16.18
CA LYS A 33 -4.42 -8.03 -16.46
C LYS A 33 -3.88 -9.41 -16.79
N ASP A 34 -2.75 -9.50 -17.48
CA ASP A 34 -2.19 -10.79 -17.94
C ASP A 34 -1.42 -11.54 -16.83
N SER A 35 -1.12 -10.87 -15.71
CA SER A 35 -0.33 -11.42 -14.60
C SER A 35 -1.15 -11.73 -13.35
N ILE A 36 -2.45 -11.44 -13.38
CA ILE A 36 -3.35 -11.55 -12.22
C ILE A 36 -4.65 -12.21 -12.64
N THR A 37 -5.05 -13.23 -11.88
CA THR A 37 -6.32 -13.92 -12.06
C THR A 37 -7.24 -13.63 -10.89
N VAL A 38 -8.55 -13.62 -11.15
CA VAL A 38 -9.57 -13.55 -10.11
C VAL A 38 -10.04 -14.96 -9.82
N ALA A 39 -10.00 -15.36 -8.55
CA ALA A 39 -10.53 -16.64 -8.10
C ALA A 39 -11.44 -16.40 -6.90
N GLN A 40 -12.75 -16.58 -7.06
CA GLN A 40 -13.76 -16.18 -6.06
C GLN A 40 -13.61 -14.67 -5.75
N ASP A 41 -13.38 -14.32 -4.48
CA ASP A 41 -13.25 -12.93 -4.00
C ASP A 41 -11.79 -12.53 -3.68
N ARG A 42 -10.84 -13.08 -4.43
CA ARG A 42 -9.42 -12.72 -4.31
C ARG A 42 -8.74 -12.60 -5.67
N TRP A 43 -7.70 -11.77 -5.68
CA TRP A 43 -6.71 -11.77 -6.73
C TRP A 43 -5.63 -12.80 -6.45
N VAL A 44 -5.15 -13.47 -7.49
CA VAL A 44 -4.11 -14.48 -7.42
C VAL A 44 -3.08 -14.21 -8.51
N VAL A 45 -1.82 -14.14 -8.09
CA VAL A 45 -0.65 -14.02 -8.97
C VAL A 45 0.20 -15.28 -8.76
N ASP A 46 0.53 -15.98 -9.85
CA ASP A 46 1.50 -17.08 -9.85
C ASP A 46 2.78 -16.59 -10.55
N ALA A 47 3.69 -16.03 -9.75
CA ALA A 47 4.89 -15.39 -10.23
C ALA A 47 5.96 -16.42 -10.64
N LYS A 48 6.53 -16.26 -11.83
CA LYS A 48 7.64 -17.09 -12.33
C LYS A 48 9.01 -16.46 -12.13
N GLU A 49 9.04 -15.15 -11.88
CA GLU A 49 10.20 -14.30 -11.68
C GLU A 49 9.77 -12.97 -11.04
N ASP A 50 10.77 -12.13 -10.75
CA ASP A 50 10.60 -10.77 -10.22
C ASP A 50 9.63 -9.96 -11.08
N GLN A 51 8.56 -9.48 -10.46
CA GLN A 51 7.54 -8.69 -11.13
C GLN A 51 6.84 -7.72 -10.21
N THR A 52 6.44 -6.57 -10.77
CA THR A 52 5.56 -5.62 -10.12
C THR A 52 4.18 -5.72 -10.74
N ILE A 53 3.20 -6.14 -9.94
CA ILE A 53 1.80 -6.20 -10.32
C ILE A 53 1.18 -4.84 -10.04
N ARG A 54 0.81 -4.12 -11.11
CA ARG A 54 0.08 -2.85 -11.01
C ARG A 54 -1.39 -3.17 -10.80
N LEU A 55 -1.91 -2.80 -9.63
CA LEU A 55 -3.29 -3.11 -9.27
C LEU A 55 -4.19 -1.97 -9.68
N PHE A 56 -4.04 -0.81 -9.05
CA PHE A 56 -4.99 0.29 -9.19
C PHE A 56 -4.31 1.66 -9.20
N GLU A 57 -5.01 2.61 -9.79
CA GLU A 57 -4.67 4.03 -9.74
C GLU A 57 -5.87 4.83 -9.26
N ILE A 58 -5.61 5.79 -8.37
CA ILE A 58 -6.61 6.72 -7.85
C ILE A 58 -6.20 8.12 -8.28
N GLN A 59 -6.99 8.71 -9.17
CA GLN A 59 -6.84 10.09 -9.61
C GLN A 59 -7.47 11.02 -8.58
N ASN A 60 -6.79 12.13 -8.26
CA ASN A 60 -7.28 13.20 -7.38
C ASN A 60 -7.94 12.69 -6.07
N PRO A 61 -7.23 11.91 -5.23
CA PRO A 61 -7.77 11.24 -4.04
C PRO A 61 -8.29 12.15 -2.91
N ASP A 62 -8.22 13.48 -3.07
CA ASP A 62 -8.54 14.48 -2.05
C ASP A 62 -7.87 14.16 -0.68
N ALA A 63 -6.54 14.12 -0.68
CA ALA A 63 -5.74 13.83 0.50
C ALA A 63 -4.74 14.97 0.77
N GLU A 64 -4.72 15.49 2.00
CA GLU A 64 -3.75 16.47 2.49
C GLU A 64 -3.69 16.37 4.02
N GLN A 65 -2.54 16.71 4.63
CA GLN A 65 -2.35 16.77 6.08
C GLN A 65 -2.87 15.49 6.78
N CYS A 66 -2.48 14.34 6.25
CA CYS A 66 -3.00 13.05 6.65
C CYS A 66 -1.96 11.95 6.48
N LEU A 67 -2.21 10.82 7.14
CA LEU A 67 -1.56 9.56 6.85
C LEU A 67 -2.41 8.80 5.83
N VAL A 68 -1.88 8.60 4.63
CA VAL A 68 -2.48 7.68 3.65
C VAL A 68 -1.98 6.27 3.96
N THR A 69 -2.89 5.32 4.04
CA THR A 69 -2.55 3.92 4.33
C THR A 69 -3.08 3.04 3.20
N TYR A 70 -2.16 2.31 2.54
CA TYR A 70 -2.52 1.23 1.65
C TYR A 70 -2.52 -0.07 2.45
N ARG A 71 -3.68 -0.75 2.52
CA ARG A 71 -3.87 -2.00 3.26
C ARG A 71 -4.37 -3.11 2.34
N ALA A 72 -3.91 -4.34 2.59
CA ALA A 72 -4.45 -5.54 1.97
C ALA A 72 -4.26 -6.76 2.88
N THR A 73 -5.10 -7.79 2.69
CA THR A 73 -4.94 -9.10 3.29
C THR A 73 -4.25 -10.02 2.29
N MET A 74 -3.11 -10.61 2.64
CA MET A 74 -2.28 -11.42 1.73
C MET A 74 -2.01 -12.81 2.28
N LYS A 75 -1.84 -13.77 1.38
CA LYS A 75 -1.41 -15.16 1.64
C LYS A 75 -0.39 -15.57 0.59
N THR A 76 0.58 -16.40 0.95
CA THR A 76 1.57 -16.95 0.02
C THR A 76 1.58 -18.47 0.01
N GLU A 77 1.86 -19.08 -1.15
CA GLU A 77 2.05 -20.52 -1.30
C GLU A 77 3.35 -20.78 -2.07
N GLY A 78 4.34 -21.36 -1.38
CA GLY A 78 5.63 -21.75 -1.98
C GLY A 78 6.42 -20.57 -2.54
N LEU A 79 6.33 -19.39 -1.95
CA LEU A 79 7.04 -18.20 -2.41
C LEU A 79 8.54 -18.30 -2.10
N ALA A 80 9.33 -18.66 -3.11
CA ALA A 80 10.78 -18.60 -3.11
C ALA A 80 11.22 -17.16 -3.45
N GLY A 81 11.49 -16.36 -2.42
CA GLY A 81 11.75 -14.93 -2.52
C GLY A 81 10.91 -14.16 -1.53
N ARG A 82 10.38 -12.99 -1.92
CA ARG A 82 9.51 -12.17 -1.07
C ARG A 82 8.47 -11.39 -1.85
N ALA A 83 7.38 -11.00 -1.19
CA ALA A 83 6.37 -10.11 -1.75
C ALA A 83 5.99 -9.02 -0.76
N PHE A 84 5.69 -7.81 -1.25
CA PHE A 84 5.34 -6.68 -0.40
C PHE A 84 4.47 -5.65 -1.13
N LEU A 85 3.72 -4.88 -0.35
CA LEU A 85 2.94 -3.75 -0.88
C LEU A 85 3.86 -2.58 -1.26
N GLU A 86 3.51 -1.90 -2.35
CA GLU A 86 4.15 -0.67 -2.79
C GLU A 86 3.09 0.36 -3.18
N MET A 87 3.31 1.61 -2.77
CA MET A 87 2.45 2.73 -3.09
C MET A 87 3.30 3.89 -3.63
N TRP A 88 2.86 4.49 -4.73
CA TRP A 88 3.45 5.72 -5.27
C TRP A 88 2.46 6.86 -5.19
N CYS A 89 2.89 7.99 -4.64
CA CYS A 89 2.15 9.24 -4.59
C CYS A 89 2.83 10.27 -5.49
N ARG A 90 2.12 10.76 -6.51
CA ARG A 90 2.58 11.87 -7.34
C ARG A 90 2.13 13.18 -6.72
N LEU A 91 3.08 14.06 -6.41
CA LEU A 91 2.83 15.41 -5.94
C LEU A 91 3.08 16.38 -7.11
N PRO A 92 2.05 17.10 -7.60
CA PRO A 92 2.21 18.06 -8.69
C PRO A 92 3.33 19.06 -8.44
N GLY A 93 4.24 19.23 -9.40
CA GLY A 93 5.40 20.12 -9.29
C GLY A 93 6.56 19.61 -8.42
N HIS A 94 6.41 18.45 -7.75
CA HIS A 94 7.43 17.90 -6.85
C HIS A 94 7.91 16.49 -7.24
N GLY A 95 7.18 15.78 -8.10
CA GLY A 95 7.55 14.45 -8.60
C GLY A 95 6.77 13.31 -7.94
N GLU A 96 7.29 12.09 -8.06
CA GLU A 96 6.69 10.89 -7.46
C GLU A 96 7.52 10.39 -6.28
N PHE A 97 6.83 10.02 -5.21
CA PHE A 97 7.42 9.51 -3.97
C PHE A 97 6.78 8.18 -3.64
N PHE A 98 7.51 7.27 -3.00
CA PHE A 98 7.01 5.92 -2.71
C PHE A 98 7.00 5.58 -1.23
N SER A 99 6.16 4.60 -0.90
CA SER A 99 6.23 3.80 0.32
C SER A 99 6.32 2.33 -0.10
N LYS A 100 7.27 1.59 0.47
CA LYS A 100 7.50 0.16 0.15
C LYS A 100 7.53 -0.65 1.45
N GLY A 101 6.75 -1.73 1.48
CA GLY A 101 6.63 -2.62 2.64
C GLY A 101 7.79 -3.59 2.83
N LEU A 102 9.04 -3.16 2.64
CA LEU A 102 10.21 -4.07 2.70
C LEU A 102 10.37 -4.73 4.09
N ASN A 103 10.06 -4.00 5.16
CA ASN A 103 10.16 -4.49 6.54
C ASN A 103 9.02 -5.45 6.94
N GLN A 104 8.03 -5.61 6.07
CA GLN A 104 6.84 -6.45 6.28
C GLN A 104 6.63 -7.41 5.10
N ALA A 105 7.70 -7.66 4.34
CA ALA A 105 7.65 -8.55 3.20
C ALA A 105 7.34 -9.99 3.64
N VAL A 106 6.48 -10.66 2.88
CA VAL A 106 6.09 -12.05 3.11
C VAL A 106 6.94 -13.00 2.29
N THR A 107 7.24 -14.18 2.84
CA THR A 107 8.08 -15.21 2.21
C THR A 107 7.56 -16.60 2.53
N GLY A 108 7.88 -17.59 1.70
CA GLY A 108 7.52 -18.99 1.91
C GLY A 108 6.04 -19.29 1.69
N THR A 109 5.49 -20.12 2.57
CA THR A 109 4.05 -20.42 2.62
C THR A 109 3.50 -19.81 3.91
N THR A 110 2.47 -18.98 3.78
CA THR A 110 1.82 -18.32 4.92
C THR A 110 0.33 -18.60 4.89
N ASP A 111 -0.35 -18.34 6.02
CA ASP A 111 -1.78 -18.12 6.00
C ASP A 111 -2.10 -16.65 5.68
N TRP A 112 -3.38 -16.28 5.68
CA TRP A 112 -3.84 -14.92 5.51
C TRP A 112 -3.36 -14.01 6.65
N GLY A 113 -2.68 -12.92 6.28
CA GLY A 113 -2.27 -11.85 7.18
C GLY A 113 -2.67 -10.47 6.64
N SER A 114 -2.89 -9.49 7.51
CA SER A 114 -3.13 -8.10 7.11
C SER A 114 -1.81 -7.33 7.06
N TYR A 115 -1.59 -6.61 5.95
CA TYR A 115 -0.39 -5.84 5.68
C TYR A 115 -0.79 -4.43 5.30
N GLU A 116 -0.05 -3.44 5.80
CA GLU A 116 -0.33 -2.05 5.46
C GLU A 116 0.95 -1.21 5.38
N ILE A 117 0.99 -0.25 4.46
CA ILE A 117 2.09 0.70 4.35
C ILE A 117 1.58 2.14 4.45
N PRO A 118 2.25 2.99 5.24
CA PRO A 118 1.86 4.39 5.38
C PRO A 118 2.59 5.31 4.39
N PHE A 119 1.96 6.43 4.05
CA PHE A 119 2.56 7.58 3.39
C PHE A 119 2.06 8.86 4.03
N HIS A 120 2.96 9.66 4.60
CA HIS A 120 2.60 10.89 5.31
C HIS A 120 2.55 12.07 4.33
N LEU A 121 1.39 12.71 4.24
CA LEU A 121 1.18 13.97 3.54
C LEU A 121 1.12 15.12 4.55
N LYS A 122 2.01 16.10 4.41
CA LYS A 122 1.96 17.36 5.16
C LYS A 122 0.94 18.32 4.55
N LYS A 123 0.66 19.41 5.27
CA LYS A 123 -0.09 20.54 4.72
C LYS A 123 0.60 21.06 3.44
N GLY A 124 -0.16 21.34 2.39
CA GLY A 124 0.34 21.73 1.07
C GLY A 124 0.72 20.55 0.16
N GLN A 125 0.85 19.33 0.69
CA GLN A 125 1.12 18.14 -0.12
C GLN A 125 -0.19 17.47 -0.52
N ARG A 126 -0.61 17.68 -1.77
CA ARG A 126 -1.84 17.13 -2.34
C ARG A 126 -1.50 16.26 -3.55
N PRO A 127 -1.55 14.93 -3.44
CA PRO A 127 -1.30 14.09 -4.59
C PRO A 127 -2.44 14.16 -5.59
N ASP A 128 -2.10 14.19 -6.88
CA ASP A 128 -3.06 14.09 -7.98
C ASP A 128 -3.20 12.65 -8.50
N LEU A 129 -2.26 11.77 -8.14
CA LEU A 129 -2.27 10.35 -8.47
C LEU A 129 -1.67 9.51 -7.34
N ILE A 130 -2.37 8.44 -6.96
CA ILE A 130 -1.84 7.37 -6.13
C ILE A 130 -1.88 6.05 -6.91
N LYS A 131 -0.74 5.35 -6.99
CA LYS A 131 -0.61 4.02 -7.63
C LYS A 131 -0.42 2.97 -6.55
N LEU A 132 -1.17 1.86 -6.63
CA LEU A 132 -1.11 0.74 -5.70
C LEU A 132 -0.58 -0.50 -6.43
N ASN A 133 0.49 -1.07 -5.90
CA ASN A 133 1.20 -2.19 -6.49
C ASN A 133 1.44 -3.31 -5.47
N LEU A 134 1.56 -4.53 -5.98
CA LEU A 134 2.16 -5.65 -5.29
C LEU A 134 3.50 -5.97 -5.97
N VAL A 135 4.59 -5.90 -5.23
CA VAL A 135 5.91 -6.30 -5.73
C VAL A 135 6.17 -7.73 -5.29
N ILE A 136 6.61 -8.57 -6.22
CA ILE A 136 7.05 -9.93 -5.97
C ILE A 136 8.48 -10.04 -6.49
N GLU A 137 9.42 -10.36 -5.62
CA GLU A 137 10.81 -10.66 -5.96
C GLU A 137 10.99 -12.16 -5.76
N GLY A 138 11.07 -12.93 -6.84
CA GLY A 138 11.15 -14.38 -6.84
C GLY A 138 9.94 -15.07 -7.45
N ARG A 139 9.68 -16.31 -7.00
CA ARG A 139 8.78 -17.25 -7.69
C ARG A 139 7.81 -17.88 -6.70
N GLY A 140 6.55 -18.02 -7.08
CA GLY A 140 5.51 -18.64 -6.26
C GLY A 140 4.19 -17.87 -6.30
N LYS A 141 3.22 -18.32 -5.52
CA LYS A 141 1.86 -17.78 -5.58
C LYS A 141 1.61 -16.79 -4.46
N VAL A 142 1.03 -15.64 -4.82
CA VAL A 142 0.53 -14.64 -3.88
C VAL A 142 -0.96 -14.45 -4.12
N SER A 143 -1.74 -14.56 -3.05
CA SER A 143 -3.17 -14.26 -3.04
C SER A 143 -3.43 -13.02 -2.23
N MET A 144 -4.36 -12.18 -2.67
CA MET A 144 -4.68 -10.92 -2.02
C MET A 144 -6.18 -10.63 -2.06
N LYS A 145 -6.70 -10.02 -1.00
CA LYS A 145 -8.08 -9.54 -0.86
C LYS A 145 -8.13 -8.33 0.08
N ASP A 146 -9.31 -7.75 0.29
CA ASP A 146 -9.54 -6.63 1.19
C ASP A 146 -8.63 -5.42 0.90
N VAL A 147 -8.36 -5.16 -0.39
CA VAL A 147 -7.48 -4.08 -0.84
C VAL A 147 -8.18 -2.74 -0.61
N GLN A 148 -7.54 -1.86 0.16
CA GLN A 148 -8.11 -0.58 0.57
C GLN A 148 -7.07 0.53 0.58
N LEU A 149 -7.51 1.73 0.21
CA LEU A 149 -6.81 2.97 0.46
C LEU A 149 -7.56 3.78 1.51
N LEU A 150 -6.87 4.17 2.58
CA LEU A 150 -7.43 4.89 3.72
C LEU A 150 -6.71 6.23 3.90
N LYS A 151 -7.38 7.22 4.51
CA LYS A 151 -6.76 8.45 5.02
C LYS A 151 -7.09 8.67 6.49
N THR A 152 -6.07 9.01 7.28
CA THR A 152 -6.22 9.39 8.69
C THR A 152 -5.79 10.83 8.86
N PRO A 153 -6.69 11.78 9.18
CA PRO A 153 -6.33 13.17 9.39
C PRO A 153 -5.31 13.32 10.52
N LEU A 154 -4.31 14.18 10.32
CA LEU A 154 -3.25 14.44 11.30
C LEU A 154 -3.33 15.86 11.85
N GLY A 155 -2.98 15.99 13.13
CA GLY A 155 -2.77 17.27 13.77
C GLY A 155 -1.61 18.02 13.12
N SER A 156 -1.75 19.33 13.01
CA SER A 156 -0.68 20.25 12.63
C SER A 156 0.38 20.40 13.71
#